data_AF-Q01ZZ4-F1
#
_entry.id   AF-Q01ZZ4-F1
#
_cell.length_a   1.000
_cell.length_b   1.000
_cell.length_c   1.000
_cell.angle_alpha   90.00
_cell.angle_beta   90.00
_cell.angle_gamma   90.00
#
_symmetry.space_group_name_H-M   'P 1'
#
loop_
_entity.id
_entity.type
_entity.pdbx_description
1 polymer ?
#
loop_
_entity_poly.entity_id
_entity_poly.type
_entity_poly.pdbx_seq_one_letter_code
_entity_poly.pdbx_strand_id
1 'polypeptide(L)'
;MAELTQEQARTLADGFFEASRSVGDFRLDHFTEIPDAEQVQLRSLQNALVQQSINLTAEAIRITLEDLKPTLARIGEVTKRVKEAVEKLTDVRQVIGIATSFVNLGAAIVTGNPVGIAAALGNTVTAVEESEEV
;
A
#
# COMPACT_ATOMS: atom_id res chain seq x y z
N MET A 1 -23.52 -7.13 -10.97
CA MET A 1 -22.17 -7.56 -10.59
C MET A 1 -21.18 -6.61 -11.23
N ALA A 2 -20.77 -5.57 -10.50
CA ALA A 2 -19.74 -4.63 -10.95
C ALA A 2 -18.37 -5.17 -10.54
N GLU A 3 -17.71 -5.85 -11.46
CA GLU A 3 -16.34 -6.32 -11.31
C GLU A 3 -15.37 -5.15 -11.45
N LEU A 4 -14.21 -5.25 -10.78
CA LEU A 4 -13.08 -4.37 -11.05
C LEU A 4 -12.76 -4.41 -12.54
N THR A 5 -12.66 -3.25 -13.19
CA THR A 5 -12.18 -3.26 -14.57
C THR A 5 -10.70 -3.66 -14.57
N GLN A 6 -10.25 -4.30 -15.65
CA GLN A 6 -8.84 -4.65 -15.83
C GLN A 6 -7.91 -3.44 -15.64
N GLU A 7 -8.36 -2.26 -16.06
CA GLU A 7 -7.64 -1.00 -15.88
C GLU A 7 -7.54 -0.59 -14.42
N GLN A 8 -8.65 -0.65 -13.66
CA GLN A 8 -8.65 -0.32 -12.24
C GLN A 8 -7.77 -1.27 -11.42
N ALA A 9 -7.83 -2.57 -11.72
CA ALA A 9 -7.00 -3.55 -11.03
C ALA A 9 -5.51 -3.35 -11.34
N ARG A 10 -5.20 -2.97 -12.58
CA ARG A 10 -3.84 -2.62 -12.98
C ARG A 10 -3.35 -1.36 -12.28
N THR A 11 -4.16 -0.29 -12.22
CA THR A 11 -3.81 0.92 -11.47
C THR A 11 -3.53 0.64 -10.00
N LEU A 12 -4.34 -0.21 -9.36
CA LEU A 12 -4.09 -0.64 -7.99
C LEU A 12 -2.78 -1.42 -7.89
N ALA A 13 -2.60 -2.45 -8.71
CA ALA A 13 -1.40 -3.27 -8.72
C ALA A 13 -0.12 -2.43 -8.90
N ASP A 14 -0.12 -1.53 -9.90
CA ASP A 14 0.98 -0.61 -10.16
C ASP A 14 1.29 0.25 -8.92
N GLY A 15 0.25 0.75 -8.24
CA GLY A 15 0.41 1.48 -6.99
C GLY A 15 1.05 0.67 -5.86
N PHE A 16 0.60 -0.57 -5.63
CA PHE A 16 1.21 -1.47 -4.64
C PHE A 16 2.67 -1.79 -4.98
N PHE A 17 2.96 -1.97 -6.25
CA PHE A 17 4.32 -2.17 -6.74
C PHE A 17 5.21 -0.95 -6.50
N GLU A 18 4.73 0.26 -6.82
CA GLU A 18 5.46 1.50 -6.57
C GLU A 18 5.73 1.73 -5.08
N ALA A 19 4.75 1.49 -4.21
CA ALA A 19 4.95 1.56 -2.77
C ALA A 19 6.01 0.55 -2.29
N SER A 20 5.98 -0.69 -2.81
CA SER A 20 7.01 -1.68 -2.49
C SER A 20 8.41 -1.23 -2.90
N ARG A 21 8.51 -0.54 -4.03
CA ARG A 21 9.76 -0.01 -4.55
C ARG A 21 10.27 1.11 -3.64
N SER A 22 9.42 2.06 -3.28
CA SER A 22 9.78 3.17 -2.37
C SER A 22 10.27 2.66 -1.01
N VAL A 23 9.60 1.65 -0.43
CA VAL A 23 10.06 0.99 0.81
C VAL A 23 11.41 0.29 0.62
N GLY A 24 11.62 -0.33 -0.54
CA GLY A 24 12.88 -0.98 -0.91
C GLY A 24 14.02 0.02 -1.09
N ASP A 25 13.76 1.14 -1.76
CA ASP A 25 14.71 2.22 -2.02
C ASP A 25 15.11 2.87 -0.67
N PHE A 26 14.15 3.23 0.19
CA PHE A 26 14.44 3.72 1.55
C PHE A 26 15.33 2.77 2.36
N ARG A 27 15.04 1.46 2.30
CA ARG A 27 15.82 0.43 2.99
C ARG A 27 17.28 0.35 2.50
N LEU A 28 17.50 0.56 1.20
CA LEU A 28 18.82 0.53 0.58
C LEU A 28 19.60 1.83 0.85
N ASP A 29 18.93 2.97 0.79
CA ASP A 29 19.52 4.30 1.01
C ASP A 29 19.97 4.46 2.47
N HIS A 30 19.20 3.91 3.42
CA HIS A 30 19.52 3.94 4.86
C HIS A 30 20.09 2.60 5.37
N PHE A 31 20.69 1.79 4.49
CA PHE A 31 21.03 0.40 4.82
C PHE A 31 21.88 0.24 6.09
N THR A 32 22.84 1.14 6.29
CA THR A 32 23.77 1.11 7.44
C THR A 32 23.22 1.77 8.70
N GLU A 33 22.14 2.53 8.59
CA GLU A 33 21.53 3.30 9.69
C GLU A 33 20.38 2.55 10.36
N ILE A 34 19.70 1.70 9.58
CA ILE A 34 18.58 0.89 10.04
C ILE A 34 19.09 -0.38 10.74
N PRO A 35 18.63 -0.70 11.96
CA PRO A 35 19.02 -1.94 12.62
C PRO A 35 18.49 -3.19 11.89
N ASP A 36 19.17 -4.32 12.07
CA ASP A 36 18.89 -5.56 11.34
C ASP A 36 17.44 -6.06 11.50
N ALA A 37 16.81 -5.82 12.66
CA ALA A 37 15.42 -6.20 12.89
C ALA A 37 14.46 -5.41 11.99
N GLU A 38 14.62 -4.10 11.92
CA GLU A 38 13.88 -3.20 11.06
C GLU A 38 14.19 -3.45 9.57
N GLN A 39 15.43 -3.80 9.21
CA GLN A 39 15.81 -4.24 7.86
C GLN A 39 14.99 -5.46 7.41
N VAL A 40 14.89 -6.47 8.27
CA VAL A 40 14.10 -7.70 8.01
C VAL A 40 12.62 -7.36 7.90
N GLN A 41 12.11 -6.50 8.76
CA GLN A 41 10.71 -6.07 8.74
C GLN A 41 10.37 -5.30 7.45
N LEU A 42 11.17 -4.31 7.07
CA LEU A 42 10.99 -3.57 5.82
C LEU A 42 11.03 -4.48 4.59
N ARG A 43 11.96 -5.45 4.56
CA ARG A 43 12.02 -6.43 3.48
C ARG A 43 10.77 -7.32 3.44
N SER A 44 10.25 -7.72 4.59
CA SER A 44 9.01 -8.50 4.68
C SER A 44 7.83 -7.70 4.14
N LEU A 45 7.70 -6.43 4.54
CA LEU A 45 6.66 -5.51 4.06
C LEU A 45 6.77 -5.25 2.56
N GLN A 46 7.98 -4.99 2.06
CA GLN A 46 8.26 -4.87 0.62
C GLN A 46 7.75 -6.11 -0.14
N ASN A 47 8.10 -7.31 0.30
CA ASN A 47 7.65 -8.54 -0.35
C ASN A 47 6.12 -8.71 -0.30
N ALA A 48 5.50 -8.35 0.82
CA ALA A 48 4.05 -8.40 0.97
C ALA A 48 3.36 -7.45 -0.02
N LEU A 49 3.88 -6.23 -0.20
CA LEU A 49 3.36 -5.26 -1.18
C LEU A 49 3.52 -5.76 -2.63
N VAL A 50 4.65 -6.39 -2.97
CA VAL A 50 4.82 -7.02 -4.28
C VAL A 50 3.79 -8.13 -4.49
N GLN A 51 3.59 -8.98 -3.47
CA GLN A 51 2.60 -10.07 -3.55
C GLN A 51 1.18 -9.53 -3.71
N GLN A 52 0.84 -8.43 -3.03
CA GLN A 52 -0.44 -7.72 -3.20
C GLN A 52 -0.63 -7.26 -4.65
N SER A 53 0.38 -6.62 -5.24
CA SER A 53 0.34 -6.20 -6.64
C SER A 53 0.08 -7.36 -7.60
N ILE A 54 0.77 -8.49 -7.39
CA ILE A 54 0.58 -9.70 -8.19
C ILE A 54 -0.84 -10.25 -8.02
N ASN A 55 -1.32 -10.33 -6.78
CA ASN A 55 -2.66 -10.82 -6.47
C ASN A 55 -3.71 -9.92 -7.11
N LEU A 56 -3.62 -8.60 -6.98
CA LEU A 56 -4.57 -7.66 -7.59
C LEU A 56 -4.61 -7.78 -9.12
N THR A 57 -3.47 -8.04 -9.76
CA THR A 57 -3.41 -8.29 -11.20
C THR A 57 -4.08 -9.61 -11.58
N ALA A 58 -3.86 -10.67 -10.80
CA ALA A 58 -4.42 -12.00 -11.05
C ALA A 58 -5.93 -12.08 -10.73
N GLU A 59 -6.35 -11.38 -9.68
CA GLU A 59 -7.71 -11.41 -9.13
C GLU A 59 -8.61 -10.29 -9.67
N ALA A 60 -8.06 -9.41 -10.51
CA ALA A 60 -8.74 -8.31 -11.19
C ALA A 60 -10.12 -8.69 -11.75
N ILE A 61 -10.23 -9.92 -12.26
CA ILE A 61 -11.42 -10.47 -12.92
C ILE A 61 -12.47 -10.94 -11.90
N ARG A 62 -12.08 -11.28 -10.67
CA ARG A 62 -12.96 -11.89 -9.65
C ARG A 62 -13.49 -10.91 -8.61
N ILE A 63 -12.81 -9.79 -8.38
CA ILE A 63 -13.20 -8.86 -7.31
C ILE A 63 -14.38 -8.02 -7.79
N THR A 64 -15.56 -8.27 -7.20
CA THR A 64 -16.78 -7.48 -7.44
C THR A 64 -16.85 -6.36 -6.39
N LEU A 65 -16.76 -5.11 -6.83
CA LEU A 65 -16.82 -3.92 -5.98
C LEU A 65 -18.01 -3.04 -6.37
N GLU A 66 -19.22 -3.56 -6.20
CA GLU A 66 -20.48 -2.95 -6.65
C GLU A 66 -20.69 -1.50 -6.17
N ASP A 67 -20.06 -1.08 -5.07
CA ASP A 67 -20.25 0.26 -4.47
C ASP A 67 -18.98 1.12 -4.31
N LEU A 68 -17.82 0.72 -4.85
CA LEU A 68 -16.54 1.32 -4.45
C LEU A 68 -15.83 2.18 -5.51
N LYS A 69 -16.50 2.63 -6.57
CA LYS A 69 -15.91 3.61 -7.50
C LYS A 69 -15.23 4.81 -6.82
N PRO A 70 -15.86 5.51 -5.85
CA PRO A 70 -15.19 6.59 -5.13
C PRO A 70 -14.02 6.10 -4.27
N THR A 71 -14.14 4.90 -3.69
CA THR A 71 -13.08 4.29 -2.89
C THR A 71 -11.88 3.89 -3.74
N LEU A 72 -12.08 3.42 -4.98
CA LEU A 72 -11.01 3.08 -5.91
C LEU A 72 -10.18 4.31 -6.31
N ALA A 73 -10.84 5.42 -6.63
CA ALA A 73 -10.14 6.69 -6.90
C ALA A 73 -9.31 7.13 -5.69
N ARG A 74 -9.89 7.00 -4.48
CA ARG A 74 -9.22 7.35 -3.24
C ARG A 74 -8.06 6.41 -2.88
N ILE A 75 -8.17 5.11 -3.20
CA ILE A 75 -7.04 4.17 -3.06
C ILE A 75 -5.91 4.60 -3.98
N GLY A 76 -6.19 4.91 -5.25
CA GLY A 76 -5.17 5.38 -6.19
C GLY A 76 -4.44 6.63 -5.68
N GLU A 77 -5.18 7.61 -5.16
CA GLU A 77 -4.60 8.82 -4.56
C GLU A 77 -3.74 8.50 -3.33
N VAL A 78 -4.25 7.70 -2.39
CA VAL A 78 -3.52 7.31 -1.17
C VAL A 78 -2.25 6.55 -1.51
N THR A 79 -2.29 5.71 -2.54
CA THR A 79 -1.10 4.96 -2.98
C THR A 79 0.01 5.89 -3.43
N LYS A 80 -0.35 6.95 -4.16
CA LYS A 80 0.60 7.99 -4.58
C LYS A 80 1.16 8.75 -3.38
N ARG A 81 0.31 9.11 -2.42
CA ARG A 81 0.76 9.80 -1.19
C ARG A 81 1.66 8.93 -0.31
N VAL A 82 1.41 7.62 -0.23
CA VAL A 82 2.28 6.66 0.48
C VAL A 82 3.70 6.70 -0.08
N LYS A 83 3.84 6.67 -1.42
CA LYS A 83 5.14 6.81 -2.07
C LYS A 83 5.80 8.15 -1.71
N GLU A 84 5.09 9.25 -1.89
CA GLU A 84 5.61 10.60 -1.61
C GLU A 84 6.00 10.77 -0.12
N ALA A 85 5.27 10.13 0.80
CA ALA A 85 5.60 10.13 2.22
C ALA A 85 6.87 9.32 2.49
N VAL A 86 6.94 8.08 2.01
CA VAL A 86 8.13 7.23 2.21
C VAL A 86 9.39 7.86 1.60
N GLU A 87 9.28 8.58 0.48
CA GLU A 87 10.40 9.32 -0.13
C GLU A 87 10.88 10.52 0.69
N LYS A 88 10.05 11.09 1.57
CA LYS A 88 10.39 12.25 2.42
C LYS A 88 10.82 11.84 3.83
N LEU A 89 10.39 10.66 4.27
CA LEU A 89 10.65 10.18 5.61
C LEU A 89 12.10 9.80 5.83
N THR A 90 12.58 10.04 7.04
CA THR A 90 13.90 9.60 7.52
C THR A 90 13.77 8.64 8.70
N ASP A 91 12.62 8.62 9.39
CA ASP A 91 12.34 7.68 10.47
C ASP A 91 11.84 6.34 9.91
N VAL A 92 12.66 5.31 10.11
CA VAL A 92 12.33 3.93 9.71
C VAL A 92 11.03 3.40 10.32
N ARG A 93 10.68 3.82 11.55
CA ARG A 93 9.44 3.37 12.21
C ARG A 93 8.21 3.96 11.55
N GLN A 94 8.29 5.20 11.06
CA GLN A 94 7.20 5.82 10.30
C GLN A 94 7.02 5.08 8.95
N VAL A 95 8.11 4.77 8.26
CA VAL A 95 8.07 3.98 7.00
C VAL A 95 7.46 2.60 7.24
N ILE A 96 7.85 1.91 8.32
CA ILE A 96 7.26 0.62 8.72
C ILE A 96 5.75 0.76 8.98
N GLY A 97 5.33 1.81 9.68
CA GLY A 97 3.92 2.08 9.99
C GLY A 97 3.08 2.24 8.72
N ILE A 98 3.53 3.11 7.80
CA ILE A 98 2.86 3.35 6.51
C ILE A 98 2.80 2.06 5.70
N ALA A 99 3.94 1.37 5.54
CA ALA A 99 4.00 0.14 4.75
C ALA A 99 3.09 -0.97 5.34
N THR A 100 2.98 -1.06 6.67
CA THR A 100 2.08 -2.01 7.34
C THR A 100 0.61 -1.69 7.07
N SER A 101 0.20 -0.43 7.23
CA SER A 101 -1.16 0.01 6.90
C SER A 101 -1.48 -0.25 5.43
N PHE A 102 -0.51 -0.05 4.54
CA PHE A 102 -0.69 -0.29 3.12
C PHE A 102 -0.82 -1.77 2.77
N VAL A 103 -0.03 -2.66 3.39
CA VAL A 103 -0.22 -4.12 3.27
C VAL A 103 -1.62 -4.54 3.74
N ASN A 104 -2.12 -3.97 4.83
CA ASN A 104 -3.46 -4.23 5.35
C ASN A 104 -4.56 -3.78 4.36
N LEU A 105 -4.37 -2.62 3.71
CA LEU A 105 -5.27 -2.15 2.66
C LEU A 105 -5.33 -3.12 1.48
N GLY A 106 -4.17 -3.58 0.99
CA GLY A 106 -4.15 -4.57 -0.08
C GLY A 106 -4.90 -5.85 0.31
N ALA A 107 -4.70 -6.33 1.54
CA ALA A 107 -5.32 -7.56 2.01
C ALA A 107 -6.85 -7.41 2.04
N ALA A 108 -7.34 -6.27 2.52
CA ALA A 108 -8.75 -5.94 2.50
C ALA A 108 -9.31 -5.92 1.07
N ILE A 109 -8.58 -5.37 0.10
CA ILE A 109 -8.99 -5.34 -1.32
C ILE A 109 -9.08 -6.76 -1.88
N VAL A 110 -8.07 -7.60 -1.66
CA VAL A 110 -8.05 -9.00 -2.13
C VAL A 110 -9.21 -9.81 -1.52
N THR A 111 -9.58 -9.54 -0.26
CA THR A 111 -10.73 -10.21 0.37
C THR A 111 -12.08 -9.74 -0.17
N GLY A 112 -12.13 -8.67 -0.96
CA GLY A 112 -13.36 -8.10 -1.50
C GLY A 112 -14.32 -7.55 -0.43
N ASN A 113 -13.84 -7.28 0.79
CA ASN A 113 -14.67 -6.78 1.89
C ASN A 113 -14.75 -5.24 1.84
N PRO A 114 -15.88 -4.63 1.44
CA PRO A 114 -15.98 -3.18 1.26
C PRO A 114 -15.79 -2.40 2.56
N VAL A 115 -16.28 -2.92 3.69
CA VAL A 115 -16.11 -2.30 5.01
C VAL A 115 -14.64 -2.36 5.45
N GLY A 116 -14.00 -3.51 5.22
CA GLY A 116 -12.57 -3.69 5.50
C GLY A 116 -11.70 -2.75 4.66
N ILE A 117 -12.02 -2.58 3.38
CA ILE A 117 -11.32 -1.68 2.47
C ILE A 117 -11.43 -0.23 2.95
N ALA A 118 -12.64 0.21 3.29
CA ALA A 118 -12.87 1.58 3.78
C ALA A 118 -12.11 1.86 5.09
N ALA A 119 -12.13 0.92 6.03
CA ALA A 119 -11.40 1.04 7.30
C ALA A 119 -9.88 1.06 7.08
N ALA A 120 -9.35 0.13 6.28
CA ALA A 120 -7.93 0.07 5.98
C ALA A 120 -7.45 1.32 5.21
N LEU A 121 -8.28 1.85 4.32
CA LEU A 121 -7.99 3.09 3.61
C LEU A 121 -7.90 4.28 4.57
N GLY A 122 -8.85 4.40 5.51
CA GLY A 122 -8.82 5.44 6.54
C GLY A 122 -7.56 5.36 7.42
N ASN A 123 -7.16 4.15 7.80
CA ASN A 123 -5.93 3.92 8.58
C ASN A 123 -4.67 4.31 7.79
N THR A 124 -4.61 3.99 6.50
CA THR A 124 -3.49 4.38 5.65
C THR A 124 -3.43 5.90 5.45
N VAL A 125 -4.57 6.56 5.23
CA VAL A 125 -4.63 8.03 5.14
C VAL A 125 -4.09 8.65 6.42
N THR A 126 -4.56 8.18 7.57
CA THR A 126 -4.12 8.68 8.89
C THR A 126 -2.61 8.49 9.06
N ALA A 127 -2.09 7.30 8.76
CA ALA A 127 -0.66 7.01 8.88
C ALA A 127 0.21 7.88 7.96
N VAL A 128 -0.29 8.25 6.79
CA VAL A 128 0.39 9.18 5.87
C VAL A 128 0.30 10.62 6.40
N GLU A 129 -0.85 11.07 6.89
CA GLU A 129 -1.01 12.41 7.47
C GLU A 129 -0.11 12.60 8.71
N GLU A 130 -0.06 11.61 9.60
CA GLU A 130 0.83 11.62 10.77
C GLU A 130 2.33 11.66 10.41
N SER A 131 2.67 11.24 9.19
CA SER A 131 4.04 11.27 8.68
C SER A 131 4.43 12.60 8.03
N GLU A 132 3.45 13.43 7.64
CA GLU A 132 3.67 14.76 7.03
C GLU A 132 3.73 15.90 8.07
N GLU A 133 3.30 15.66 9.32
CA GLU A 133 3.24 16.68 10.40
C GLU A 133 4.54 16.80 11.23
N VAL A 134 5.60 16.06 10.87
CA VAL A 134 6.91 16.03 11.56
C VAL A 134 7.99 16.70 10.73
#